data_AF-A0AAV7VCL7-F1
#
_entry.id   AF-A0AAV7VCL7-F1
#
_cell.length_a   1.000
_cell.length_b   1.000
_cell.length_c   1.000
_cell.angle_alpha   90.00
_cell.angle_beta   90.00
_cell.angle_gamma   90.00
#
_symmetry.space_group_name_H-M   'P 1'
#
loop_
_entity.id
_entity.type
_entity.pdbx_description
1 polymer ?
#
loop_
_entity_poly.entity_id
_entity_poly.type
_entity_poly.pdbx_seq_one_letter_code
_entity_poly.pdbx_strand_id
1 'polypeptide(L)'
;MLTPRRMRGRLDFLEKELAQLEREHLRKSDSQILGRIGTKLVEFQDASLTEVQHMGKYATARIYGEGERPGAVLANLACPNREKDTIMVVQAEDGREITDPQHIANRLCAYYEALYTSKIAPNKEAALDYLLHIDLPWLTAADRESLIAPLFLEEMSRAQEGMAEGKNPGPDGLTG
;
A
#
# COMPACT_ATOMS: atom_id res chain seq x y z
N MET A 1 -10.49 -7.58 -2.64
CA MET A 1 -11.16 -7.66 -3.95
C MET A 1 -12.44 -8.49 -3.79
N LEU A 2 -13.56 -8.09 -4.40
CA LEU A 2 -14.79 -8.90 -4.38
C LEU A 2 -14.61 -10.14 -5.27
N THR A 3 -15.05 -11.31 -4.81
CA THR A 3 -15.05 -12.52 -5.62
C THR A 3 -16.18 -12.46 -6.66
N PRO A 4 -16.09 -13.18 -7.81
CA PRO A 4 -17.15 -13.18 -8.83
C PRO A 4 -18.54 -13.47 -8.27
N ARG A 5 -18.61 -14.41 -7.31
CA ARG A 5 -19.84 -14.77 -6.61
C ARG A 5 -20.42 -13.61 -5.79
N ARG A 6 -19.56 -12.80 -5.16
CA ARG A 6 -19.98 -11.60 -4.42
C ARG A 6 -20.38 -10.45 -5.36
N MET A 7 -19.71 -10.29 -6.50
CA MET A 7 -20.07 -9.28 -7.51
C MET A 7 -21.49 -9.55 -8.06
N ARG A 8 -21.77 -10.80 -8.44
CA ARG A 8 -23.10 -11.20 -8.90
C ARG A 8 -24.18 -11.02 -7.83
N GLY A 9 -23.90 -11.43 -6.60
CA GLY A 9 -24.82 -11.19 -5.49
C GLY A 9 -25.09 -9.70 -5.19
N ARG A 10 -24.14 -8.80 -5.49
CA ARG A 10 -24.34 -7.35 -5.39
C ARG A 10 -25.25 -6.81 -6.48
N LEU A 11 -25.12 -7.31 -7.72
CA LEU A 11 -26.01 -6.94 -8.82
C LEU A 11 -27.44 -7.43 -8.57
N ASP A 12 -27.60 -8.68 -8.15
CA ASP A 12 -28.91 -9.25 -7.80
C ASP A 12 -29.59 -8.44 -6.67
N PHE A 13 -28.79 -7.92 -5.73
CA PHE A 13 -29.28 -7.06 -4.65
C PHE A 13 -29.75 -5.69 -5.18
N LEU A 14 -28.93 -5.03 -6.01
CA LEU A 14 -29.26 -3.72 -6.58
C LEU A 14 -30.46 -3.78 -7.52
N GLU A 15 -30.60 -4.86 -8.29
CA GLU A 15 -31.76 -5.11 -9.15
C GLU A 15 -33.05 -5.24 -8.33
N LYS A 16 -33.01 -5.99 -7.22
CA LYS A 16 -34.16 -6.10 -6.30
C LYS A 16 -34.53 -4.76 -5.66
N GLU A 17 -33.53 -3.96 -5.29
CA GLU A 17 -33.71 -2.64 -4.68
C GLU A 17 -34.33 -1.65 -5.68
N LEU A 18 -33.86 -1.64 -6.94
CA LEU A 18 -34.44 -0.88 -8.04
C LEU A 18 -35.90 -1.29 -8.30
N ALA A 19 -36.17 -2.59 -8.42
CA ALA A 19 -37.52 -3.09 -8.64
C ALA A 19 -38.48 -2.75 -7.48
N GLN A 20 -37.99 -2.58 -6.26
CA GLN A 20 -38.79 -2.12 -5.13
C GLN A 20 -39.07 -0.62 -5.22
N LEU A 21 -38.06 0.19 -5.52
CA LEU A 21 -38.22 1.64 -5.68
C LEU A 21 -39.14 2.01 -6.84
N GLU A 22 -39.07 1.29 -7.95
CA GLU A 22 -39.98 1.46 -9.09
C GLU A 22 -41.44 1.15 -8.69
N ARG A 23 -41.67 0.08 -7.93
CA ARG A 23 -43.01 -0.26 -7.39
C ARG A 23 -43.52 0.78 -6.41
N GLU A 24 -42.65 1.35 -5.59
CA GLU A 24 -43.00 2.44 -4.66
C GLU A 24 -43.32 3.73 -5.41
N HIS A 25 -42.57 4.06 -6.47
CA HIS A 25 -42.81 5.21 -7.33
C HIS A 25 -44.15 5.11 -8.10
N LEU A 26 -44.50 3.91 -8.57
CA LEU A 26 -45.80 3.65 -9.22
C LEU A 26 -46.99 3.84 -8.26
N ARG A 27 -46.78 3.65 -6.95
CA ARG A 27 -47.82 3.82 -5.92
C ARG A 27 -47.90 5.25 -5.41
N LYS A 28 -46.76 5.92 -5.28
CA LYS A 28 -46.61 7.29 -4.79
C LYS A 28 -45.71 8.01 -5.77
N SER A 29 -46.29 8.83 -6.65
CA SER A 29 -45.54 9.66 -7.59
C SER A 29 -44.83 10.79 -6.83
N ASP A 30 -43.73 10.43 -6.17
CA ASP A 30 -42.90 11.29 -5.35
C ASP A 30 -41.56 11.59 -6.06
N SER A 31 -41.19 12.86 -6.09
CA SER A 31 -39.96 13.37 -6.70
C SER A 31 -38.70 12.85 -5.99
N GLN A 32 -38.77 12.59 -4.68
CA GLN A 32 -37.62 12.06 -3.93
C GLN A 32 -37.30 10.61 -4.31
N ILE A 33 -38.32 9.81 -4.65
CA ILE A 33 -38.14 8.42 -5.06
C ILE A 33 -37.43 8.35 -6.43
N LEU A 34 -37.75 9.27 -7.35
CA LEU A 34 -37.05 9.37 -8.64
C LEU A 34 -35.56 9.67 -8.48
N GLY A 35 -35.20 10.56 -7.56
CA GLY A 35 -33.79 10.85 -7.25
C GLY A 35 -33.05 9.59 -6.75
N ARG A 36 -33.69 8.80 -5.87
CA ARG A 36 -33.13 7.54 -5.38
C ARG A 36 -32.97 6.49 -6.48
N ILE A 37 -33.95 6.36 -7.38
CA ILE A 37 -33.85 5.49 -8.56
C ILE A 37 -32.64 5.91 -9.41
N GLY A 38 -32.49 7.21 -9.70
CA GLY A 38 -31.35 7.73 -10.44
C GLY A 38 -30.00 7.36 -9.81
N THR A 39 -29.85 7.56 -8.49
CA THR A 39 -28.61 7.17 -7.79
C THR A 39 -28.35 5.66 -7.86
N LYS A 40 -29.39 4.84 -7.72
CA LYS A 40 -29.27 3.37 -7.76
C LYS A 40 -28.95 2.83 -9.14
N LEU A 41 -29.44 3.49 -10.20
CA LEU A 41 -29.07 3.18 -11.58
C LEU A 41 -27.59 3.45 -11.83
N VAL A 42 -27.05 4.57 -11.33
CA VAL A 42 -25.61 4.85 -11.41
C VAL A 42 -24.81 3.77 -10.66
N GLU A 43 -25.20 3.44 -9.43
CA GLU A 43 -24.57 2.35 -8.65
C GLU A 43 -24.60 1.00 -9.39
N PHE A 44 -25.72 0.68 -10.04
CA PHE A 44 -25.86 -0.55 -10.82
C PHE A 44 -24.97 -0.55 -12.07
N GLN A 45 -24.92 0.57 -12.80
CA GLN A 45 -24.08 0.72 -13.97
C GLN A 45 -22.59 0.59 -13.63
N ASP A 46 -22.15 1.20 -12.53
CA ASP A 46 -20.78 1.09 -12.02
C ASP A 46 -20.45 -0.34 -11.59
N ALA A 47 -21.36 -1.00 -10.87
CA ALA A 47 -21.19 -2.39 -10.45
C ALA A 47 -21.11 -3.36 -11.65
N SER A 48 -21.96 -3.15 -12.66
CA SER A 48 -21.97 -3.94 -13.90
C SER A 48 -20.69 -3.73 -14.70
N LEU A 49 -20.24 -2.48 -14.86
CA LEU A 49 -18.97 -2.17 -15.50
C LEU A 49 -17.79 -2.85 -14.79
N THR A 50 -17.81 -2.84 -13.45
CA THR A 50 -16.78 -3.51 -12.64
C THR A 50 -16.78 -5.03 -12.84
N GLU A 51 -17.95 -5.68 -12.92
CA GLU A 51 -18.05 -7.12 -13.21
C GLU A 51 -17.52 -7.43 -14.61
N VAL A 52 -17.93 -6.67 -15.63
CA VAL A 52 -17.47 -6.86 -17.02
C VAL A 52 -15.95 -6.70 -17.13
N GLN A 53 -15.38 -5.67 -16.50
CA GLN A 53 -13.93 -5.48 -16.45
C GLN A 53 -13.22 -6.63 -15.75
N HIS A 54 -13.77 -7.13 -14.63
CA HIS A 54 -13.25 -8.29 -13.94
C HIS A 54 -13.31 -9.53 -14.85
N MET A 55 -14.46 -9.83 -15.44
CA MET A 55 -14.62 -10.97 -16.36
C MET A 55 -13.66 -10.87 -17.56
N GLY A 56 -13.50 -9.68 -18.16
CA GLY A 56 -12.55 -9.45 -19.25
C GLY A 56 -11.09 -9.74 -18.87
N LYS A 57 -10.67 -9.34 -17.66
CA LYS A 57 -9.33 -9.63 -17.13
C LYS A 57 -9.06 -11.13 -16.96
N TYR A 58 -10.07 -11.92 -16.59
CA TYR A 58 -9.92 -13.36 -16.37
C TYR A 58 -10.30 -14.23 -17.57
N ALA A 59 -11.05 -13.71 -18.54
CA ALA A 59 -11.30 -14.38 -19.82
C ALA A 59 -9.99 -14.56 -20.61
N THR A 60 -9.13 -13.55 -20.62
CA THR A 60 -7.76 -13.64 -21.15
C THR A 60 -6.88 -14.56 -20.31
N ALA A 61 -7.25 -14.81 -19.05
CA ALA A 61 -6.53 -15.74 -18.19
C ALA A 61 -6.73 -17.23 -18.53
N ARG A 62 -7.73 -17.56 -19.36
CA ARG A 62 -7.89 -18.93 -19.88
C ARG A 62 -6.80 -19.30 -20.90
N ILE A 63 -6.09 -18.31 -21.43
CA ILE A 63 -4.93 -18.48 -22.34
C ILE A 63 -3.71 -19.07 -21.59
N TYR A 64 -3.73 -19.12 -20.25
CA TYR A 64 -2.62 -19.60 -19.41
C TYR A 64 -2.35 -21.11 -19.56
N GLY A 65 -3.27 -21.89 -20.15
CA GLY A 65 -3.06 -23.32 -20.40
C GLY A 65 -2.28 -23.66 -21.67
N GLU A 66 -2.24 -22.75 -22.66
CA GLU A 66 -1.80 -23.11 -24.03
C GLU A 66 -0.69 -22.20 -24.64
N GLY A 67 -0.12 -21.24 -23.90
CA GLY A 67 1.07 -20.55 -24.41
C GLY A 67 1.45 -19.24 -23.71
N GLU A 68 2.67 -18.79 -23.98
CA GLU A 68 3.27 -17.59 -23.39
C GLU A 68 2.51 -16.33 -23.78
N ARG A 69 1.88 -15.67 -22.80
CA ARG A 69 2.17 -14.29 -22.37
C ARG A 69 1.09 -13.76 -21.42
N PRO A 70 1.28 -13.92 -20.10
CA PRO A 70 0.42 -13.27 -19.09
C PRO A 70 0.78 -11.78 -18.87
N GLY A 71 1.50 -11.14 -19.80
CA GLY A 71 2.15 -9.84 -19.58
C GLY A 71 1.19 -8.73 -19.16
N ALA A 72 0.06 -8.53 -19.83
CA ALA A 72 -0.85 -7.43 -19.52
C ALA A 72 -1.62 -7.63 -18.20
N VAL A 73 -2.08 -8.86 -17.92
CA VAL A 73 -2.80 -9.17 -16.68
C VAL A 73 -1.87 -9.10 -15.48
N LEU A 74 -0.67 -9.71 -15.59
CA LEU A 74 0.35 -9.59 -14.55
C LEU A 74 0.84 -8.14 -14.41
N ALA A 75 1.06 -7.39 -15.48
CA ALA A 75 1.45 -5.98 -15.38
C ALA A 75 0.38 -5.13 -14.69
N ASN A 76 -0.91 -5.41 -14.93
CA ASN A 76 -2.00 -4.73 -14.24
C ASN A 76 -2.14 -5.16 -12.77
N LEU A 77 -1.77 -6.39 -12.41
CA LEU A 77 -1.72 -6.86 -11.03
C LEU A 77 -0.47 -6.36 -10.29
N ALA A 78 0.65 -6.24 -10.99
CA ALA A 78 1.95 -5.85 -10.47
C ALA A 78 2.20 -4.33 -10.52
N CYS A 79 1.41 -3.57 -11.28
CA CYS A 79 1.28 -2.13 -11.08
C CYS A 79 0.27 -1.90 -9.95
N PRO A 80 0.70 -1.68 -8.68
CA PRO A 80 -0.17 -1.05 -7.72
C PRO A 80 -0.67 0.29 -8.28
N ASN A 81 -1.87 0.73 -7.85
CA ASN A 81 -2.47 2.01 -8.23
C ASN A 81 -1.43 3.13 -8.05
N ARG A 82 -0.81 3.59 -9.13
CA ARG A 82 0.14 4.72 -9.11
C ARG A 82 -0.46 5.97 -8.46
N GLU A 83 -1.78 6.10 -8.53
CA GLU A 83 -2.55 7.14 -7.83
C GLU A 83 -2.37 7.14 -6.31
N LYS A 84 -2.13 5.99 -5.67
CA LYS A 84 -1.96 5.91 -4.21
C LYS A 84 -0.59 6.38 -3.73
N ASP A 85 0.40 6.32 -4.61
CA ASP A 85 1.79 6.69 -4.30
C ASP A 85 2.14 8.10 -4.81
N THR A 86 1.19 8.79 -5.45
CA THR A 86 1.40 10.14 -5.98
C THR A 86 1.09 11.18 -4.89
N ILE A 87 2.06 12.04 -4.59
CA ILE A 87 1.88 13.17 -3.68
C ILE A 87 1.07 14.25 -4.40
N MET A 88 -0.21 14.40 -4.04
CA MET A 88 -1.14 15.33 -4.70
C MET A 88 -1.10 16.75 -4.11
N VAL A 89 -0.67 16.89 -2.85
CA VAL A 89 -0.66 18.18 -2.13
C VAL A 89 0.55 18.25 -1.20
N VAL A 90 1.23 19.40 -1.18
CA VAL A 90 2.29 19.72 -0.23
C VAL A 90 2.03 21.10 0.38
N GLN A 91 2.34 21.29 1.66
CA GLN A 91 2.24 22.60 2.32
C GLN A 91 3.51 23.43 2.13
N ALA A 92 3.33 24.71 1.83
CA ALA A 92 4.38 25.72 1.78
C ALA A 92 4.69 26.29 3.18
N GLU A 93 5.77 27.05 3.30
CA GLU A 93 6.22 27.64 4.58
C GLU A 93 5.25 28.71 5.10
N ASP A 94 4.51 29.34 4.20
CA ASP A 94 3.44 30.30 4.50
C ASP A 94 2.10 29.62 4.84
N GLY A 95 2.08 28.29 4.92
CA GLY A 95 0.90 27.49 5.24
C GLY A 95 -0.07 27.30 4.06
N ARG A 96 0.29 27.74 2.84
CA ARG A 96 -0.54 27.53 1.65
C ARG A 96 -0.37 26.13 1.09
N GLU A 97 -1.44 25.59 0.51
CA GLU A 97 -1.42 24.30 -0.17
C GLU A 97 -0.96 24.45 -1.62
N ILE A 98 0.01 23.63 -2.01
CA ILE A 98 0.51 23.52 -3.38
C ILE A 98 -0.02 22.20 -3.96
N THR A 99 -0.78 22.29 -5.05
CA THR A 99 -1.34 21.14 -5.77
C THR A 99 -0.76 20.96 -7.16
N ASP A 100 -0.03 21.96 -7.67
CA ASP A 100 0.60 21.90 -8.98
C ASP A 100 1.80 20.93 -8.96
N PRO A 101 1.85 19.91 -9.85
CA PRO A 101 2.89 18.88 -9.81
C PRO A 101 4.32 19.42 -9.93
N GLN A 102 4.54 20.46 -10.72
CA GLN A 102 5.87 21.02 -10.93
C GLN A 102 6.34 21.81 -9.71
N HIS A 103 5.44 22.56 -9.08
CA HIS A 103 5.73 23.22 -7.81
C HIS A 103 5.93 22.22 -6.65
N ILE A 104 5.16 21.12 -6.61
CA ILE A 104 5.36 20.03 -5.63
C ILE A 104 6.76 19.44 -5.79
N ALA A 105 7.18 19.11 -7.01
CA ALA A 105 8.51 18.56 -7.26
C ALA A 105 9.63 19.52 -6.83
N ASN A 106 9.53 20.80 -7.21
CA ASN A 106 10.50 21.82 -6.83
C ASN A 106 10.58 22.00 -5.30
N ARG A 107 9.43 21.97 -4.62
CA ARG A 107 9.38 22.09 -3.16
C ARG A 107 10.03 20.90 -2.46
N LEU A 108 9.77 19.68 -2.93
CA LEU A 108 10.41 18.48 -2.40
C LEU A 108 11.93 18.52 -2.60
N CYS A 109 12.39 18.90 -3.80
CA CYS A 109 13.82 19.09 -4.08
C CYS A 109 14.45 20.08 -3.10
N ALA A 110 13.89 21.29 -2.98
CA ALA A 110 14.42 22.33 -2.11
C ALA A 110 14.41 21.91 -0.62
N TYR A 111 13.36 21.21 -0.18
CA TYR A 111 13.28 20.71 1.19
C TYR A 111 14.38 19.69 1.50
N TYR A 112 14.56 18.67 0.65
CA TYR A 112 15.58 17.66 0.89
C TYR A 112 16.99 18.20 0.69
N GLU A 113 17.18 19.12 -0.26
CA GLU A 113 18.43 19.83 -0.41
C GLU A 113 18.79 20.57 0.89
N ALA A 114 17.87 21.33 1.46
CA ALA A 114 18.08 22.01 2.74
C ALA A 114 18.30 21.03 3.91
N LEU A 115 17.58 19.90 3.94
CA LEU A 115 17.68 18.89 4.98
C LEU A 115 19.06 18.22 5.01
N TYR A 116 19.61 17.91 3.84
CA TYR A 116 20.90 17.24 3.70
C TYR A 116 22.08 18.21 3.53
N THR A 117 21.82 19.50 3.33
CA THR A 117 22.88 20.51 3.34
C THR A 117 23.42 20.68 4.76
N SER A 118 24.72 20.42 4.92
CA SER A 118 25.38 20.59 6.22
C SER A 118 25.30 22.05 6.68
N LYS A 119 24.81 22.28 7.90
CA LYS A 119 24.78 23.60 8.54
C LYS A 119 26.17 24.09 8.96
N ILE A 120 27.16 23.19 8.98
CA ILE A 120 28.54 23.47 9.37
C ILE A 120 29.43 23.24 8.16
N ALA A 121 30.35 24.17 7.89
CA ALA A 121 31.37 23.97 6.87
C ALA A 121 32.23 22.76 7.27
N PRO A 122 32.44 21.78 6.39
CA PRO A 122 33.17 20.58 6.74
C PRO A 122 34.65 20.92 7.01
N ASN A 123 34.99 21.10 8.29
CA ASN A 123 36.38 21.18 8.73
C ASN A 123 36.89 19.76 8.96
N LYS A 124 37.64 19.24 7.99
CA LYS A 124 38.22 17.89 8.05
C LYS A 124 39.08 17.69 9.29
N GLU A 125 39.80 18.72 9.73
CA GLU A 125 40.68 18.63 10.90
C GLU A 125 39.86 18.46 12.18
N ALA A 126 38.78 19.24 12.34
CA ALA A 126 37.89 19.10 13.49
C ALA A 126 37.13 17.77 13.51
N ALA A 127 36.74 17.26 12.33
CA ALA A 127 36.11 15.94 12.22
C ALA A 127 37.07 14.81 12.58
N LEU A 128 38.33 14.89 12.13
CA LEU A 128 39.38 13.93 12.49
C LEU A 128 39.69 14.00 13.99
N ASP A 129 39.79 15.20 14.54
CA ASP A 129 40.01 15.41 15.97
C ASP A 129 38.88 14.78 16.80
N TYR A 130 37.63 15.01 16.41
CA TYR A 130 36.49 14.35 17.05
C TYR A 130 36.55 12.82 16.95
N LEU A 131 36.85 12.27 15.78
CA LEU A 131 36.94 10.81 15.57
C LEU A 131 38.14 10.17 16.28
N LEU A 132 39.20 10.93 16.53
CA LEU A 132 40.36 10.45 17.29
C LEU A 132 40.08 10.42 18.80
N HIS A 133 39.23 11.34 19.29
CA HIS A 133 38.91 11.49 20.71
C HIS A 133 37.57 10.87 21.12
N ILE A 134 36.82 10.29 20.18
CA ILE A 134 35.58 9.60 20.51
C ILE A 134 35.89 8.25 21.15
N ASP A 135 35.45 8.08 22.40
CA ASP A 135 35.51 6.80 23.09
C ASP A 135 34.44 5.86 22.53
N LEU A 136 34.80 5.11 21.49
CA LEU A 136 33.96 4.04 20.96
C LEU A 136 34.01 2.84 21.91
N PRO A 137 32.86 2.24 22.26
CA PRO A 137 32.86 1.01 23.03
C PRO A 137 33.52 -0.09 22.19
N TRP A 138 34.56 -0.68 22.75
CA TRP A 138 35.22 -1.86 22.17
C TRP A 138 34.63 -3.12 22.77
N LEU A 139 34.47 -4.13 21.92
CA LEU A 139 34.05 -5.46 22.36
C LEU A 139 35.08 -6.04 23.32
N THR A 140 34.66 -6.52 24.48
CA THR A 140 35.60 -7.18 25.40
C THR A 140 36.07 -8.50 24.81
N ALA A 141 37.22 -9.00 25.27
CA ALA A 141 37.73 -10.30 24.82
C ALA A 141 36.71 -11.42 25.09
N ALA A 142 36.00 -11.36 26.21
CA ALA A 142 34.95 -12.31 26.57
C ALA A 142 33.75 -12.25 25.62
N ASP A 143 33.26 -11.05 25.30
CA ASP A 143 32.13 -10.91 24.36
C ASP A 143 32.52 -11.36 22.95
N ARG A 144 33.77 -11.12 22.56
CA ARG A 144 34.32 -11.60 21.28
C ARG A 144 34.36 -13.12 21.21
N GLU A 145 34.85 -13.77 22.26
CA GLU A 145 34.87 -15.23 22.34
C GLU A 145 33.46 -15.81 22.35
N SER A 146 32.53 -15.21 23.09
CA SER A 146 31.12 -15.60 23.11
C SER A 146 30.46 -15.50 21.74
N LEU A 147 30.76 -14.46 20.95
CA LEU A 147 30.20 -14.27 19.61
C LEU A 147 30.78 -15.23 18.56
N ILE A 148 31.98 -15.77 18.79
CA ILE A 148 32.64 -16.74 17.90
C ILE A 148 32.31 -18.19 18.32
N ALA A 149 31.77 -18.38 19.53
CA ALA A 149 31.40 -19.70 20.04
C ALA A 149 30.28 -20.34 19.20
N PRO A 150 30.20 -21.68 19.15
CA PRO A 150 29.09 -22.39 18.52
C PRO A 150 27.75 -22.01 19.15
N LEU A 151 26.72 -21.88 18.31
CA LEU A 151 25.35 -21.60 18.76
C LEU A 151 24.73 -22.82 19.44
N PHE A 152 24.05 -22.60 20.56
CA PHE A 152 23.31 -23.63 21.29
C PHE A 152 21.81 -23.55 21.01
N LEU A 153 21.13 -24.69 21.11
CA LEU A 153 19.70 -24.81 20.84
C LEU A 153 18.87 -23.90 21.78
N GLU A 154 19.29 -23.78 23.03
CA GLU A 154 18.66 -22.90 24.03
C GLU A 154 18.76 -21.40 23.69
N GLU A 155 19.82 -20.99 22.98
CA GLU A 155 19.98 -19.60 22.52
C GLU A 155 19.04 -19.33 21.34
N MET A 156 18.90 -20.29 20.44
CA MET A 156 17.97 -20.20 19.31
C MET A 156 16.51 -20.13 19.79
N SER A 157 16.13 -20.98 20.76
CA SER A 157 14.78 -20.94 21.36
C SER A 157 14.49 -19.62 22.05
N ARG A 158 15.44 -19.10 22.85
CA ARG A 158 15.28 -17.78 23.51
C ARG A 158 15.20 -16.63 22.51
N ALA A 159 16.00 -16.67 21.45
CA ALA A 159 15.94 -15.65 20.40
C ALA A 159 14.59 -15.67 19.67
N GLN A 160 14.04 -16.86 19.43
CA GLN A 160 12.72 -17.03 18.82
C GLN A 160 11.59 -16.52 19.73
N GLU A 161 11.60 -16.86 21.01
CA GLU A 161 10.61 -16.40 21.99
C GLU A 161 10.67 -14.88 22.24
N GLY A 162 11.86 -14.28 22.11
CA GLY A 162 12.06 -12.84 22.25
C GLY A 162 11.67 -12.00 21.04
N MET A 163 11.36 -12.63 19.89
CA MET A 163 10.92 -11.91 18.69
C MET A 163 9.45 -11.48 18.81
N ALA A 164 9.13 -10.29 18.31
CA ALA A 164 7.76 -9.82 18.23
C ALA A 164 6.90 -10.73 17.33
N GLU A 165 5.63 -10.94 17.71
CA GLU A 165 4.69 -11.77 16.95
C GLU A 165 4.64 -11.36 15.47
N GLY A 166 4.66 -12.37 14.58
CA GLY A 166 4.59 -12.17 13.13
C GLY A 166 5.91 -11.74 12.47
N LYS A 167 7.03 -11.71 13.19
CA LYS A 167 8.37 -11.42 12.62
C LYS A 167 9.19 -12.65 12.23
N ASN A 168 8.67 -13.86 12.45
CA ASN A 168 9.33 -15.07 11.96
C ASN A 168 9.12 -15.20 10.45
N PRO A 169 10.18 -15.22 9.63
CA PRO A 169 10.06 -15.36 8.19
C PRO A 169 9.74 -16.82 7.84
N GLY A 170 8.53 -17.07 7.31
CA GLY A 170 8.13 -18.35 6.74
C GLY A 170 6.77 -18.86 7.28
N PRO A 171 5.94 -19.53 6.44
CA PRO A 171 4.71 -20.20 6.89
C PRO A 171 4.96 -21.39 7.85
N ASP A 172 6.21 -21.83 7.93
CA ASP A 172 6.77 -22.92 8.72
C ASP A 172 7.41 -22.44 10.03
N GLY A 173 7.21 -21.17 10.40
CA GLY A 173 7.61 -20.64 11.70
C GLY A 173 7.06 -21.52 12.83
N LEU A 174 7.95 -22.00 13.69
CA LEU A 174 7.60 -22.58 14.97
C LEU A 174 6.77 -21.52 15.73
N THR A 175 5.46 -21.68 15.72
CA THR A 175 4.55 -20.94 16.59
C THR A 175 4.93 -21.25 18.03
N GLY A 176 5.24 -20.20 18.79
CA GLY A 176 5.22 -20.26 20.26
C GLY A 176 3.81 -20.56 20.76
#